data_AF-A0A062U9G6-F1
#
_entry.id   AF-A0A062U9G6-F1
#
_cell.length_a   1.000
_cell.length_b   1.000
_cell.length_c   1.000
_cell.angle_alpha   90.00
_cell.angle_beta   90.00
_cell.angle_gamma   90.00
#
_symmetry.space_group_name_H-M   'P 1'
#
loop_
_entity.id
_entity.type
_entity.pdbx_description
1 polymer ?
#
loop_
_entity_poly.entity_id
_entity_poly.type
_entity_poly.pdbx_seq_one_letter_code
_entity_poly.pdbx_strand_id
1 'polypeptide(L)'
;MFRRLLCLSVMTILASCQSAPPPAPRPVVRDVPPKVSAPPKQVEAIERPSSFSALPNWQDAAIELPISAFKRSCVKLQDRSAGDYLSANAPWAGFVAEWLPVCDAVNMAEDDASARAILEAEFLPVEISSPTGESRFTGYFEPMYEARYTPTPPFTEPVPALPADLVPNGANPKQRMPDGRLRPYPSRAEITTNGVKAIAYAHPADVFFLQIQGSGRLHFPDGRTVRAAYAAHNGHRFGSTANWLMETGRISAGEASMQGIRAWMDRAGPVETRKAMNHNPRFVFFRALPEGDPALGPEGAQGVPLTPLSSMAVDTSIHPLGVPMYVETEAPGLGGKWAGLLISQDTGGAIKGPVRGDLYFGTGREAGERAGTMNAPGRLWVFLPRKVARRLMDENVANPSLKLTAP
;
A
#
# COMPACT_ATOMS: atom_id res chain seq x y z
N MET A 1 42.81 -73.71 -12.82
CA MET A 1 44.27 -73.85 -12.64
C MET A 1 44.94 -72.62 -13.24
N PHE A 2 45.79 -71.96 -12.44
CA PHE A 2 46.82 -70.96 -12.79
C PHE A 2 46.38 -69.66 -13.49
N ARG A 3 46.50 -68.48 -12.83
CA ARG A 3 47.72 -67.61 -12.71
C ARG A 3 48.23 -67.20 -14.10
N ARG A 4 48.69 -65.98 -14.39
CA ARG A 4 48.89 -64.66 -13.75
C ARG A 4 49.66 -63.87 -14.84
N LEU A 5 49.56 -62.54 -14.83
CA LEU A 5 50.61 -61.58 -15.23
C LEU A 5 51.14 -61.61 -16.69
N LEU A 6 51.03 -60.48 -17.41
CA LEU A 6 52.06 -59.42 -17.48
C LEU A 6 52.00 -58.66 -18.81
N CYS A 7 51.81 -57.35 -18.67
CA CYS A 7 52.27 -56.19 -19.46
C CYS A 7 52.85 -56.29 -20.88
N LEU A 8 52.53 -55.20 -21.60
CA LEU A 8 53.34 -54.45 -22.59
C LEU A 8 53.37 -55.08 -24.00
N SER A 9 53.17 -54.38 -25.13
CA SER A 9 53.48 -52.98 -25.46
C SER A 9 52.94 -52.59 -26.86
N VAL A 10 52.81 -51.28 -27.10
CA VAL A 10 53.08 -50.53 -28.36
C VAL A 10 52.17 -50.76 -29.59
N MET A 11 51.39 -49.73 -30.00
CA MET A 11 51.67 -48.96 -31.22
C MET A 11 50.66 -47.82 -31.44
N THR A 12 51.25 -46.72 -31.90
CA THR A 12 50.77 -45.37 -32.15
C THR A 12 50.07 -45.19 -33.50
N ILE A 13 49.03 -44.34 -33.48
CA ILE A 13 48.62 -43.31 -34.46
C ILE A 13 48.24 -43.80 -35.88
N LEU A 14 47.00 -43.56 -36.29
CA LEU A 14 46.68 -42.56 -37.34
C LEU A 14 45.16 -42.38 -37.47
N ALA A 15 44.75 -41.13 -37.24
CA ALA A 15 43.42 -40.60 -37.49
C ALA A 15 43.16 -40.49 -39.00
N SER A 16 41.93 -40.78 -39.43
CA SER A 16 41.40 -40.29 -40.70
C SER A 16 40.11 -39.53 -40.44
N CYS A 17 40.14 -38.26 -40.82
CA CYS A 17 39.08 -37.27 -40.73
C CYS A 17 37.92 -37.60 -41.68
N GLN A 18 36.70 -37.48 -41.17
CA GLN A 18 35.56 -37.04 -41.99
C GLN A 18 34.96 -35.80 -41.33
N SER A 19 34.93 -34.73 -42.12
CA SER A 19 34.59 -33.37 -41.73
C SER A 19 33.07 -33.22 -41.55
N ALA A 20 32.63 -32.83 -40.36
CA ALA A 20 31.26 -32.37 -40.12
C ALA A 20 31.11 -30.92 -40.62
N PRO A 21 29.94 -30.53 -41.16
CA PRO A 21 29.69 -29.17 -41.61
C PRO A 21 29.73 -28.17 -40.44
N PRO A 22 30.12 -26.90 -40.69
CA PRO A 22 30.23 -25.90 -39.64
C PRO A 22 28.86 -25.64 -38.99
N PRO A 23 28.82 -25.48 -37.65
CA PRO A 23 27.59 -25.13 -36.96
C PRO A 23 27.08 -23.76 -37.42
N ALA A 24 25.77 -23.65 -37.60
CA ALA A 24 25.11 -22.38 -37.91
C ALA A 24 25.51 -21.30 -36.88
N PRO A 25 25.74 -20.05 -37.31
CA PRO A 25 26.09 -18.97 -36.38
C PRO A 25 24.97 -18.81 -35.35
N ARG A 26 25.32 -18.95 -34.07
CA ARG A 26 24.42 -18.62 -32.96
C ARG A 26 24.00 -17.16 -33.11
N PRO A 27 22.71 -16.81 -32.99
CA PRO A 27 22.31 -15.41 -32.92
C PRO A 27 23.07 -14.76 -31.77
N VAL A 28 23.89 -13.76 -32.09
CA VAL A 28 24.54 -12.91 -31.11
C VAL A 28 23.42 -12.20 -30.37
N VAL A 29 23.10 -12.67 -29.17
CA VAL A 29 22.35 -11.89 -28.19
C VAL A 29 23.25 -10.70 -27.91
N ARG A 30 22.94 -9.56 -28.54
CA ARG A 30 23.51 -8.29 -28.10
C ARG A 30 23.04 -8.14 -26.67
N ASP A 31 23.98 -8.18 -25.73
CA ASP A 31 23.76 -7.71 -24.38
C ASP A 31 23.28 -6.27 -24.50
N VAL A 32 21.96 -6.08 -24.43
CA VAL A 32 21.39 -4.78 -24.18
C VAL A 32 21.78 -4.49 -22.74
N PRO A 33 22.67 -3.51 -22.47
CA PRO A 33 23.01 -3.17 -21.10
C PRO A 33 21.70 -2.92 -20.35
N PRO A 34 21.58 -3.40 -19.10
CA PRO A 34 20.37 -3.20 -18.32
C PRO A 34 20.05 -1.71 -18.38
N LYS A 35 18.85 -1.39 -18.87
CA LYS A 35 18.37 -0.02 -18.97
C LYS A 35 18.44 0.51 -17.55
N VAL A 36 19.47 1.31 -17.27
CA VAL A 36 19.64 2.02 -16.00
C VAL A 36 18.31 2.71 -15.79
N SER A 37 17.57 2.25 -14.77
CA SER A 37 16.33 2.90 -14.36
C SER A 37 16.68 4.36 -14.19
N ALA A 38 15.95 5.24 -14.88
CA ALA A 38 16.11 6.67 -14.70
C ALA A 38 16.17 6.95 -13.18
N PRO A 39 17.05 7.88 -12.74
CA PRO A 39 17.08 8.28 -11.33
C PRO A 39 15.65 8.57 -10.88
N PRO A 40 15.26 8.20 -9.64
CA PRO A 40 13.92 8.45 -9.13
C PRO A 40 13.58 9.90 -9.45
N LYS A 41 12.43 10.13 -10.10
CA LYS A 41 11.95 11.48 -10.37
C LYS A 41 11.97 12.21 -9.04
N GLN A 42 12.89 13.16 -8.87
CA GLN A 42 12.76 14.18 -7.85
C GLN A 42 11.49 14.93 -8.22
N VAL A 43 10.37 14.53 -7.61
CA VAL A 43 9.25 15.44 -7.50
C VAL A 43 9.78 16.51 -6.54
N GLU A 44 10.05 17.70 -7.08
CA GLU A 44 10.58 18.83 -6.32
C GLU A 44 9.54 19.26 -5.28
N ALA A 45 9.38 18.54 -4.17
CA ALA A 45 8.69 19.11 -3.03
C ALA A 45 9.55 20.30 -2.56
N ILE A 46 8.95 21.47 -2.35
CA ILE A 46 9.69 22.57 -1.73
C ILE A 46 9.56 22.38 -0.23
N GLU A 47 10.66 22.05 0.43
CA GLU A 47 10.74 21.94 1.88
C GLU A 47 10.99 23.31 2.52
N ARG A 48 10.08 23.74 3.38
CA ARG A 48 10.23 24.99 4.14
C ARG A 48 10.39 24.67 5.63
N PRO A 49 11.51 25.06 6.25
CA PRO A 49 11.65 24.99 7.70
C PRO A 49 10.47 25.66 8.39
N SER A 50 9.93 24.99 9.40
CA SER A 50 8.84 25.52 10.22
C SER A 50 9.18 25.38 11.71
N SER A 51 8.32 25.91 12.56
CA SER A 51 8.38 25.72 14.00
C SER A 51 7.07 25.11 14.49
N PHE A 52 7.11 24.42 15.62
CA PHE A 52 5.89 23.90 16.26
C PHE A 52 4.88 24.99 16.59
N SER A 53 5.34 26.21 16.89
CA SER A 53 4.46 27.36 17.11
C SER A 53 3.72 27.85 15.86
N ALA A 54 4.17 27.46 14.65
CA ALA A 54 3.51 27.79 13.39
C ALA A 54 2.52 26.71 12.94
N LEU A 55 2.47 25.56 13.64
CA LEU A 55 1.52 24.50 13.36
C LEU A 55 0.14 24.87 13.90
N PRO A 56 -0.93 24.79 13.07
CA PRO A 56 -2.29 25.10 13.49
C PRO A 56 -2.72 24.21 14.67
N ASN A 57 -3.20 24.81 15.77
CA ASN A 57 -3.73 24.10 16.95
C ASN A 57 -2.78 23.05 17.57
N TRP A 58 -1.46 23.18 17.42
CA TRP A 58 -0.50 22.18 17.91
C TRP A 58 -0.56 21.92 19.42
N GLN A 59 -0.77 22.97 20.22
CA GLN A 59 -0.84 22.85 21.67
C GLN A 59 -2.06 22.04 22.14
N ASP A 60 -3.14 22.05 21.36
CA ASP A 60 -4.38 21.34 21.65
C ASP A 60 -4.50 20.01 20.88
N ALA A 61 -3.53 19.69 20.02
CA ALA A 61 -3.55 18.48 19.22
C ALA A 61 -3.43 17.24 20.13
N ALA A 62 -4.29 16.24 19.89
CA ALA A 62 -4.18 14.92 20.53
C ALA A 62 -2.95 14.19 19.99
N ILE A 63 -2.12 13.62 20.88
CA ILE A 63 -0.80 13.08 20.54
C ILE A 63 -0.64 11.60 20.91
N GLU A 64 -1.39 11.11 21.90
CA GLU A 64 -1.24 9.77 22.49
C GLU A 64 -1.39 8.66 21.43
N LEU A 65 -2.49 8.68 20.66
CA LEU A 65 -2.75 7.68 19.62
C LEU A 65 -1.73 7.76 18.47
N PRO A 66 -1.41 8.96 17.91
CA PRO A 66 -0.33 9.08 16.93
C PRO A 66 1.02 8.60 17.43
N ILE A 67 1.35 8.83 18.71
CA ILE A 67 2.61 8.38 19.29
C ILE A 67 2.62 6.86 19.51
N SER A 68 1.51 6.27 19.94
CA SER A 68 1.36 4.82 19.96
C SER A 68 1.57 4.21 18.57
N ALA A 69 1.04 4.86 17.52
CA ALA A 69 1.28 4.46 16.13
C ALA A 69 2.76 4.61 15.76
N PHE A 70 3.41 5.72 16.13
CA PHE A 70 4.82 5.95 15.83
C PHE A 70 5.74 4.94 16.54
N LYS A 71 5.45 4.58 17.80
CA LYS A 71 6.16 3.52 18.54
C LYS A 71 6.13 2.20 17.76
N ARG A 72 5.01 1.82 17.14
CA ARG A 72 4.93 0.63 16.25
C ARG A 72 5.84 0.76 15.03
N SER A 73 5.91 1.94 14.42
CA SER A 73 6.83 2.22 13.31
C SER A 73 8.30 2.14 13.76
N CYS A 74 8.62 2.59 14.98
CA CYS A 74 9.96 2.51 15.56
C CYS A 74 10.44 1.08 15.76
N VAL A 75 9.57 0.15 16.17
CA VAL A 75 9.92 -1.28 16.27
C VAL A 75 10.42 -1.81 14.92
N LYS A 76 9.77 -1.45 13.80
CA LYS A 76 10.23 -1.85 12.45
C LYS A 76 11.58 -1.24 12.08
N LEU A 77 11.92 -0.07 12.61
CA LEU A 77 13.19 0.59 12.33
C LEU A 77 14.35 -0.05 13.08
N GLN A 78 14.11 -0.59 14.28
CA GLN A 78 15.13 -1.29 15.07
C GLN A 78 15.68 -2.55 14.37
N ASP A 79 14.87 -3.19 13.51
CA ASP A 79 15.29 -4.35 12.71
C ASP A 79 16.16 -4.00 11.50
N ARG A 80 16.39 -2.71 11.22
CA ARG A 80 17.10 -2.23 10.03
C ARG A 80 18.54 -1.82 10.33
N SER A 81 19.40 -1.92 9.32
CA SER A 81 20.79 -1.47 9.44
C SER A 81 20.83 0.04 9.61
N ALA A 82 21.60 0.51 10.59
CA ALA A 82 21.78 1.93 10.88
C ALA A 82 22.32 2.73 9.68
N GLY A 83 23.09 2.08 8.79
CA GLY A 83 23.63 2.69 7.56
C GLY A 83 22.65 2.77 6.39
N ASP A 84 21.46 2.18 6.50
CA ASP A 84 20.45 2.26 5.44
C ASP A 84 19.79 3.64 5.45
N TYR A 85 19.42 4.14 4.26
CA TYR A 85 18.45 5.24 4.18
C TYR A 85 17.12 4.82 4.80
N LEU A 86 16.43 5.75 5.45
CA LEU A 86 15.07 5.50 5.95
C LEU A 86 14.16 5.03 4.80
N SER A 87 14.30 5.61 3.62
CA SER A 87 13.68 5.14 2.39
C SER A 87 14.64 5.32 1.23
N ALA A 88 14.84 4.28 0.43
CA ALA A 88 15.65 4.36 -0.79
C ALA A 88 15.06 5.34 -1.82
N ASN A 89 13.74 5.53 -1.81
CA ASN A 89 13.05 6.46 -2.72
C ASN A 89 12.96 7.89 -2.15
N ALA A 90 13.22 8.05 -0.85
CA ALA A 90 13.14 9.33 -0.14
C ALA A 90 14.39 9.54 0.75
N PRO A 91 15.60 9.61 0.14
CA PRO A 91 16.86 9.72 0.89
C PRO A 91 16.97 11.03 1.67
N TRP A 92 16.18 12.05 1.30
CA TRP A 92 16.09 13.32 2.03
C TRP A 92 15.69 13.14 3.51
N ALA A 93 14.95 12.06 3.84
CA ALA A 93 14.57 11.74 5.21
C ALA A 93 15.72 11.19 6.08
N GLY A 94 16.94 11.07 5.53
CA GLY A 94 18.14 10.66 6.26
C GLY A 94 18.28 9.15 6.44
N PHE A 95 19.19 8.76 7.33
CA PHE A 95 19.56 7.37 7.60
C PHE A 95 18.83 6.82 8.83
N VAL A 96 18.64 5.50 8.88
CA VAL A 96 18.05 4.81 10.04
C VAL A 96 18.76 5.19 11.35
N ALA A 97 20.09 5.32 11.35
CA ALA A 97 20.88 5.75 12.51
C ALA A 97 20.40 7.08 13.13
N GLU A 98 19.82 7.98 12.34
CA GLU A 98 19.35 9.29 12.78
C GLU A 98 17.94 9.23 13.38
N TRP A 99 17.21 8.14 13.12
CA TRP A 99 15.86 7.88 13.63
C TRP A 99 15.85 7.01 14.88
N LEU A 100 16.86 6.16 15.09
CA LEU A 100 16.93 5.29 16.28
C LEU A 100 16.89 6.07 17.61
N PRO A 101 17.67 7.16 17.82
CA PRO A 101 17.64 7.90 19.07
C PRO A 101 16.28 8.55 19.37
N VAL A 102 15.59 9.05 18.33
CA VAL A 102 14.27 9.66 18.52
C VAL A 102 13.20 8.60 18.80
N CYS A 103 13.37 7.39 18.27
CA CYS A 103 12.55 6.24 18.63
C CYS A 103 12.72 5.86 20.11
N ASP A 104 13.96 5.85 20.62
CA ASP A 104 14.23 5.60 22.03
C ASP A 104 13.62 6.70 22.92
N ALA A 105 13.74 7.97 22.52
CA ALA A 105 13.15 9.09 23.24
C ALA A 105 11.62 8.98 23.32
N VAL A 106 10.95 8.73 22.18
CA VAL A 106 9.48 8.61 22.14
C VAL A 106 8.98 7.43 22.97
N ASN A 107 9.74 6.34 23.09
CA ASN A 107 9.37 5.23 23.96
C ASN A 107 9.17 5.64 25.44
N MET A 108 9.84 6.73 25.88
CA MET A 108 9.71 7.30 27.23
C MET A 108 8.46 8.17 27.42
N ALA A 109 7.70 8.47 26.36
CA ALA A 109 6.47 9.24 26.48
C ALA A 109 5.36 8.42 27.16
N GLU A 110 4.76 8.99 28.20
CA GLU A 110 3.70 8.37 29.01
C GLU A 110 2.31 8.99 28.75
N ASP A 111 2.29 10.26 28.34
CA ASP A 111 1.08 11.05 28.13
C ASP A 111 1.28 12.09 27.01
N ASP A 112 0.22 12.84 26.67
CA ASP A 112 0.26 13.89 25.65
C ASP A 112 1.30 14.98 25.93
N ALA A 113 1.50 15.36 27.20
CA ALA A 113 2.39 16.45 27.57
C ALA A 113 3.86 16.05 27.38
N SER A 114 4.26 14.89 27.92
CA SER A 114 5.59 14.31 27.76
C SER A 114 5.89 13.99 26.29
N ALA A 115 4.91 13.43 25.57
CA ALA A 115 5.04 13.15 24.14
C ALA A 115 5.26 14.43 23.32
N ARG A 116 4.50 15.49 23.58
CA ARG A 116 4.66 16.79 22.92
C ARG A 116 6.06 17.37 23.18
N ALA A 117 6.50 17.35 24.44
CA ALA A 117 7.82 17.84 24.81
C ALA A 117 8.94 17.06 24.10
N ILE A 118 8.82 15.74 23.99
CA ILE A 118 9.78 14.91 23.24
C ILE A 118 9.76 15.24 21.74
N LEU A 119 8.57 15.37 21.13
CA LEU A 119 8.47 15.75 19.72
C LEU A 119 9.10 17.11 19.45
N GLU A 120 8.85 18.10 20.32
CA GLU A 120 9.46 19.42 20.24
C GLU A 120 10.97 19.41 20.48
N ALA A 121 11.47 18.52 21.33
CA ALA A 121 12.90 18.39 21.62
C ALA A 121 13.67 17.68 20.49
N GLU A 122 13.08 16.65 19.88
CA GLU A 122 13.79 15.74 18.98
C GLU A 122 13.60 16.08 17.49
N PHE A 123 12.46 16.68 17.13
CA PHE A 123 12.09 16.92 15.74
C PHE A 123 12.10 18.41 15.36
N LEU A 124 12.13 18.65 14.05
CA LEU A 124 11.76 19.91 13.43
C LEU A 124 10.69 19.65 12.37
N PRO A 125 9.57 20.41 12.39
CA PRO A 125 8.59 20.34 11.33
C PRO A 125 9.14 21.02 10.07
N VAL A 126 8.97 20.34 8.94
CA VAL A 126 9.31 20.83 7.62
C VAL A 126 8.04 20.83 6.79
N GLU A 127 7.57 22.03 6.41
CA GLU A 127 6.40 22.16 5.54
C GLU A 127 6.74 21.68 4.13
N ILE A 128 5.89 20.83 3.59
CA ILE A 128 5.99 20.30 2.24
C ILE A 128 5.04 21.09 1.35
N SER A 129 5.56 21.62 0.24
CA SER A 129 4.75 22.27 -0.77
C SER A 129 4.93 21.64 -2.15
N SER A 130 3.87 21.67 -2.95
CA SER A 130 3.89 21.17 -4.34
C SER A 130 4.27 22.30 -5.30
N PRO A 131 5.18 22.09 -6.27
CA PRO A 131 5.47 23.08 -7.32
C PRO A 131 4.26 23.46 -8.16
N THR A 132 3.34 22.51 -8.34
CA THR A 132 2.08 22.72 -9.07
C THR A 132 1.00 23.37 -8.21
N GLY A 133 1.25 23.57 -6.91
CA GLY A 133 0.26 24.01 -5.93
C GLY A 133 -0.79 22.94 -5.56
N GLU A 134 -0.72 21.75 -6.17
CA GLU A 134 -1.67 20.67 -5.90
C GLU A 134 -1.54 20.15 -4.47
N SER A 135 -2.67 20.10 -3.75
CA SER A 135 -2.79 19.47 -2.45
C SER A 135 -4.13 18.75 -2.34
N ARG A 136 -4.14 17.57 -1.72
CA ARG A 136 -5.37 16.79 -1.58
C ARG A 136 -5.32 15.77 -0.45
N PHE A 137 -6.30 15.85 0.44
CA PHE A 137 -6.54 14.88 1.50
C PHE A 137 -7.91 14.22 1.34
N THR A 138 -7.92 12.91 1.52
CA THR A 138 -9.10 12.05 1.47
C THR A 138 -9.14 11.17 2.72
N GLY A 139 -10.22 10.41 2.91
CA GLY A 139 -10.34 9.43 3.98
C GLY A 139 -10.58 8.01 3.46
N TYR A 140 -10.06 7.03 4.16
CA TYR A 140 -10.33 5.60 3.96
C TYR A 140 -10.57 4.87 5.29
N PHE A 141 -11.06 3.64 5.24
CA PHE A 141 -11.46 2.86 6.42
C PHE A 141 -11.37 1.35 6.16
N GLU A 142 -11.40 0.54 7.22
CA GLU A 142 -11.55 -0.92 7.15
C GLU A 142 -13.04 -1.27 7.19
N PRO A 143 -13.66 -1.77 6.10
CA PRO A 143 -15.06 -2.17 6.14
C PRO A 143 -15.26 -3.40 7.03
N MET A 144 -16.45 -3.51 7.60
CA MET A 144 -16.92 -4.71 8.30
C MET A 144 -18.13 -5.25 7.55
N TYR A 145 -18.07 -6.53 7.19
CA TYR A 145 -19.11 -7.22 6.44
C TYR A 145 -19.58 -8.46 7.18
N GLU A 146 -20.87 -8.75 7.06
CA GLU A 146 -21.40 -10.04 7.49
C GLU A 146 -20.91 -11.16 6.56
N ALA A 147 -20.57 -12.30 7.16
CA ALA A 147 -20.08 -13.46 6.45
C ALA A 147 -20.74 -14.76 6.92
N ARG A 148 -20.62 -15.80 6.10
CA ARG A 148 -21.12 -17.16 6.35
C ARG A 148 -20.03 -18.17 5.99
N TYR A 149 -20.01 -19.31 6.68
CA TYR A 149 -19.06 -20.38 6.40
C TYR A 149 -19.42 -21.16 5.12
N THR A 150 -20.70 -21.18 4.77
CA THR A 150 -21.26 -21.82 3.58
C THR A 150 -22.13 -20.82 2.82
N PRO A 151 -22.30 -20.96 1.50
CA PRO A 151 -23.12 -20.03 0.72
C PRO A 151 -24.59 -20.17 1.13
N THR A 152 -25.19 -19.06 1.60
CA THR A 152 -26.62 -19.01 1.98
C THR A 152 -27.19 -17.67 1.53
N PRO A 153 -28.29 -17.61 0.75
CA PRO A 153 -28.87 -16.35 0.32
C PRO A 153 -29.12 -15.37 1.50
N PRO A 154 -28.71 -14.09 1.38
CA PRO A 154 -28.09 -13.45 0.21
C PRO A 154 -26.55 -13.55 0.15
N PHE A 155 -25.89 -14.13 1.15
CA PHE A 155 -24.45 -14.35 1.28
C PHE A 155 -23.94 -15.51 0.39
N THR A 156 -23.90 -15.27 -0.91
CA THR A 156 -23.58 -16.30 -1.91
C THR A 156 -22.23 -16.10 -2.59
N GLU A 157 -21.63 -14.91 -2.49
CA GLU A 157 -20.38 -14.61 -3.17
C GLU A 157 -19.20 -15.06 -2.32
N PRO A 158 -18.27 -15.86 -2.86
CA PRO A 158 -17.10 -16.31 -2.12
C PRO A 158 -16.11 -15.16 -1.90
N VAL A 159 -15.65 -14.97 -0.68
CA VAL A 159 -14.44 -14.19 -0.40
C VAL A 159 -13.24 -15.04 -0.84
N PRO A 160 -12.49 -14.65 -1.89
CA PRO A 160 -11.57 -15.55 -2.55
C PRO A 160 -10.25 -15.70 -1.79
N ALA A 161 -9.86 -16.94 -1.51
CA ALA A 161 -8.55 -17.30 -0.96
C ALA A 161 -7.44 -17.14 -2.01
N LEU A 162 -6.20 -16.92 -1.57
CA LEU A 162 -5.02 -16.95 -2.43
C LEU A 162 -4.86 -18.33 -3.13
N PRO A 163 -4.86 -18.39 -4.47
CA PRO A 163 -4.66 -19.63 -5.21
C PRO A 163 -3.20 -20.10 -5.18
N ALA A 164 -2.98 -21.43 -5.18
CA ALA A 164 -1.64 -22.02 -5.12
C ALA A 164 -0.83 -21.88 -6.43
N ASP A 165 -1.52 -21.67 -7.54
CA ASP A 165 -0.95 -21.45 -8.87
C ASP A 165 -0.63 -19.98 -9.18
N LEU A 166 -0.96 -19.05 -8.27
CA LEU A 166 -0.59 -17.65 -8.40
C LEU A 166 0.89 -17.46 -8.05
N VAL A 167 1.64 -16.96 -9.04
CA VAL A 167 3.04 -16.57 -8.91
C VAL A 167 3.11 -15.04 -8.81
N PRO A 168 3.49 -14.49 -7.64
CA PRO A 168 3.67 -13.05 -7.47
C PRO A 168 4.77 -12.52 -8.41
N ASN A 169 4.51 -11.41 -9.09
CA ASN A 169 5.46 -10.78 -10.00
C ASN A 169 5.18 -9.27 -10.11
N GLY A 170 5.19 -8.60 -8.95
CA GLY A 170 4.84 -7.20 -8.82
C GLY A 170 3.47 -6.89 -9.43
N ALA A 171 3.42 -5.88 -10.31
CA ALA A 171 2.21 -5.47 -11.00
C ALA A 171 1.66 -6.51 -12.00
N ASN A 172 2.46 -7.51 -12.40
CA ASN A 172 2.12 -8.48 -13.46
C ASN A 172 2.16 -9.95 -12.96
N PRO A 173 1.36 -10.32 -11.96
CA PRO A 173 1.26 -11.68 -11.44
C PRO A 173 0.93 -12.68 -12.55
N LYS A 174 1.48 -13.89 -12.41
CA LYS A 174 1.36 -14.96 -13.40
C LYS A 174 0.62 -16.15 -12.80
N GLN A 175 -0.05 -16.91 -13.65
CA GLN A 175 -0.59 -18.22 -13.30
C GLN A 175 0.40 -19.29 -13.76
N ARG A 176 0.75 -20.22 -12.86
CA ARG A 176 1.51 -21.42 -13.18
C ARG A 176 0.58 -22.52 -13.65
N MET A 177 0.75 -22.94 -14.90
CA MET A 177 0.01 -24.04 -15.48
C MET A 177 0.56 -25.40 -15.02
N PRO A 178 -0.21 -26.50 -15.12
CA PRO A 178 0.25 -27.84 -14.75
C PRO A 178 1.52 -28.31 -15.50
N ASP A 179 1.75 -27.82 -16.71
CA ASP A 179 2.96 -28.08 -17.52
C ASP A 179 4.16 -27.19 -17.14
N GLY A 180 4.01 -26.38 -16.09
CA GLY A 180 5.04 -25.46 -15.59
C GLY A 180 5.10 -24.11 -16.32
N ARG A 181 4.37 -23.92 -17.43
CA ARG A 181 4.37 -22.64 -18.16
C ARG A 181 3.70 -21.54 -17.34
N LEU A 182 4.16 -20.31 -17.55
CA LEU A 182 3.57 -19.12 -16.96
C LEU A 182 2.72 -18.37 -17.99
N ARG A 183 1.52 -17.96 -17.59
CA ARG A 183 0.66 -17.06 -18.38
C ARG A 183 0.18 -15.88 -17.52
N PRO A 184 -0.30 -14.77 -18.12
CA PRO A 184 -1.00 -13.73 -17.36
C PRO A 184 -2.14 -14.34 -16.53
N TYR A 185 -2.34 -13.82 -15.31
CA TYR A 185 -3.42 -14.31 -14.46
C TYR A 185 -4.79 -14.01 -15.08
N PRO A 186 -5.80 -14.90 -14.96
CA PRO A 186 -7.09 -14.69 -15.59
C PRO A 186 -7.84 -13.46 -15.06
N SER A 187 -8.75 -12.93 -15.88
CA SER A 187 -9.66 -11.84 -15.52
C SER A 187 -10.71 -12.29 -14.50
N ARG A 188 -11.40 -11.35 -13.84
CA ARG A 188 -12.51 -11.65 -12.93
C ARG A 188 -13.56 -12.60 -13.54
N ALA A 189 -13.95 -12.37 -14.80
CA ALA A 189 -14.96 -13.19 -15.47
C ALA A 189 -14.52 -14.65 -15.61
N GLU A 190 -13.27 -14.87 -16.01
CA GLU A 190 -12.68 -16.21 -16.12
C GLU A 190 -12.51 -16.87 -14.76
N ILE A 191 -12.04 -16.13 -13.74
CA ILE A 191 -11.89 -16.63 -12.36
C ILE A 191 -13.25 -17.08 -11.80
N THR A 192 -14.25 -16.20 -11.89
CA THR A 192 -15.57 -16.47 -11.29
C THR A 192 -16.35 -17.56 -12.02
N THR A 193 -16.06 -17.81 -13.30
CA THR A 193 -16.61 -18.94 -14.08
C THR A 193 -16.01 -20.28 -13.65
N ASN A 194 -14.69 -20.31 -13.41
CA ASN A 194 -13.99 -21.53 -12.97
C ASN A 194 -14.18 -21.83 -11.47
N GLY A 195 -14.66 -20.85 -10.71
CA GLY A 195 -14.81 -20.93 -9.26
C GLY A 195 -13.51 -20.61 -8.52
N VAL A 196 -13.66 -20.29 -7.23
CA VAL A 196 -12.56 -19.96 -6.34
C VAL A 196 -12.69 -20.72 -5.03
N LYS A 197 -11.57 -21.01 -4.38
CA LYS A 197 -11.58 -21.43 -2.98
C LYS A 197 -12.04 -20.24 -2.13
N ALA A 198 -13.08 -20.44 -1.33
CA ALA A 198 -13.61 -19.42 -0.43
C ALA A 198 -12.93 -19.50 0.94
N ILE A 199 -12.62 -18.35 1.54
CA ILE A 199 -12.34 -18.25 2.99
C ILE A 199 -13.61 -18.01 3.81
N ALA A 200 -14.63 -17.45 3.16
CA ALA A 200 -15.97 -17.18 3.68
C ALA A 200 -16.91 -16.87 2.51
N TYR A 201 -18.20 -16.71 2.78
CA TYR A 201 -19.19 -16.21 1.83
C TYR A 201 -19.81 -14.94 2.37
N ALA A 202 -19.96 -13.93 1.53
CA ALA A 202 -20.59 -12.67 1.90
C ALA A 202 -21.55 -12.20 0.79
N HIS A 203 -22.17 -11.05 0.99
CA HIS A 203 -22.99 -10.43 -0.04
C HIS A 203 -22.13 -10.10 -1.28
N PRO A 204 -22.61 -10.29 -2.53
CA PRO A 204 -21.84 -9.96 -3.74
C PRO A 204 -21.29 -8.53 -3.75
N ALA A 205 -22.10 -7.55 -3.35
CA ALA A 205 -21.65 -6.16 -3.22
C ALA A 205 -20.51 -6.01 -2.20
N ASP A 206 -20.63 -6.69 -1.06
CA ASP A 206 -19.67 -6.59 0.04
C ASP A 206 -18.33 -7.20 -0.37
N VAL A 207 -18.31 -8.36 -1.04
CA VAL A 207 -17.08 -8.94 -1.60
C VAL A 207 -16.47 -8.03 -2.67
N PHE A 208 -17.30 -7.43 -3.53
CA PHE A 208 -16.83 -6.51 -4.56
C PHE A 208 -16.13 -5.28 -3.95
N PHE A 209 -16.75 -4.66 -2.96
CA PHE A 209 -16.16 -3.50 -2.27
C PHE A 209 -14.98 -3.88 -1.39
N LEU A 210 -14.99 -5.05 -0.75
CA LEU A 210 -13.84 -5.60 -0.03
C LEU A 210 -12.61 -5.68 -0.94
N GLN A 211 -12.78 -6.09 -2.20
CA GLN A 211 -11.70 -6.13 -3.19
C GLN A 211 -11.22 -4.75 -3.65
N ILE A 212 -12.05 -3.71 -3.54
CA ILE A 212 -11.67 -2.33 -3.82
C ILE A 212 -10.86 -1.76 -2.65
N GLN A 213 -11.32 -1.98 -1.41
CA GLN A 213 -10.67 -1.49 -0.20
C GLN A 213 -9.36 -2.24 0.11
N GLY A 214 -9.26 -3.51 -0.29
CA GLY A 214 -8.05 -4.33 -0.12
C GLY A 214 -8.00 -5.11 1.20
N SER A 215 -8.73 -4.68 2.22
CA SER A 215 -8.91 -5.42 3.48
C SER A 215 -10.27 -5.16 4.11
N GLY A 216 -10.68 -6.00 5.04
CA GLY A 216 -11.91 -5.82 5.82
C GLY A 216 -12.09 -6.87 6.89
N ARG A 217 -13.07 -6.68 7.76
CA ARG A 217 -13.48 -7.66 8.79
C ARG A 217 -14.70 -8.42 8.33
N LEU A 218 -14.67 -9.73 8.53
CA LEU A 218 -15.78 -10.65 8.26
C LEU A 218 -16.35 -11.11 9.59
N HIS A 219 -17.58 -10.70 9.88
CA HIS A 219 -18.29 -11.03 11.11
C HIS A 219 -19.26 -12.18 10.87
N PHE A 220 -19.12 -13.25 11.64
CA PHE A 220 -19.91 -14.47 11.52
C PHE A 220 -21.06 -14.53 12.55
N PRO A 221 -22.12 -15.32 12.29
CA PRO A 221 -23.26 -15.44 13.20
C PRO A 221 -22.94 -16.02 14.59
N ASP A 222 -21.81 -16.72 14.72
CA ASP A 222 -21.31 -17.25 16.01
C ASP A 222 -20.58 -16.18 16.85
N GLY A 223 -20.55 -14.93 16.40
CA GLY A 223 -19.87 -13.81 17.03
C GLY A 223 -18.38 -13.71 16.69
N ARG A 224 -17.84 -14.66 15.93
CA ARG A 224 -16.43 -14.63 15.51
C ARG A 224 -16.21 -13.56 14.46
N THR A 225 -15.10 -12.85 14.58
CA THR A 225 -14.60 -11.96 13.53
C THR A 225 -13.26 -12.47 13.01
N VAL A 226 -13.08 -12.44 11.69
CA VAL A 226 -11.77 -12.67 11.05
C VAL A 226 -11.44 -11.51 10.14
N ARG A 227 -10.15 -11.21 10.00
CA ARG A 227 -9.67 -10.19 9.07
C ARG A 227 -9.39 -10.82 7.72
N ALA A 228 -10.02 -10.30 6.68
CA ALA A 228 -9.68 -10.61 5.29
C ALA A 228 -8.56 -9.66 4.85
N ALA A 229 -7.31 -10.11 4.96
CA ALA A 229 -6.14 -9.32 4.60
C ALA A 229 -5.78 -9.52 3.12
N TYR A 230 -5.38 -8.44 2.44
CA TYR A 230 -4.87 -8.50 1.07
C TYR A 230 -3.75 -9.55 0.94
N ALA A 231 -3.85 -10.41 -0.06
CA ALA A 231 -2.83 -11.44 -0.32
C ALA A 231 -2.18 -11.29 -1.70
N ALA A 232 -3.00 -11.03 -2.73
CA ALA A 232 -2.54 -10.82 -4.10
C ALA A 232 -3.66 -10.20 -4.95
N HIS A 233 -3.33 -9.82 -6.18
CA HIS A 233 -4.31 -9.48 -7.23
C HIS A 233 -4.00 -10.24 -8.52
N ASN A 234 -4.90 -10.18 -9.51
CA ASN A 234 -4.69 -10.80 -10.83
C ASN A 234 -3.95 -9.92 -11.86
N GLY A 235 -3.60 -8.68 -11.52
CA GLY A 235 -2.77 -7.81 -12.38
C GLY A 235 -3.54 -7.04 -13.45
N HIS A 236 -4.84 -7.27 -13.59
CA HIS A 236 -5.68 -6.49 -14.50
C HIS A 236 -5.92 -5.08 -13.96
N ARG A 237 -6.10 -4.13 -14.89
CA ARG A 237 -6.46 -2.75 -14.56
C ARG A 237 -7.86 -2.70 -13.97
N PHE A 238 -8.08 -1.77 -13.06
CA PHE A 238 -9.40 -1.52 -12.49
C PHE A 238 -10.34 -0.95 -13.57
N GLY A 239 -11.55 -1.50 -13.67
CA GLY A 239 -12.66 -0.93 -14.44
C GLY A 239 -13.76 -0.45 -13.50
N SER A 240 -14.26 0.77 -13.69
CA SER A 240 -15.30 1.34 -12.83
C SER A 240 -16.67 0.73 -13.12
N THR A 241 -17.13 -0.19 -12.27
CA THR A 241 -18.49 -0.73 -12.34
C THR A 241 -19.54 0.36 -12.15
N ALA A 242 -19.28 1.37 -11.31
CA ALA A 242 -20.19 2.50 -11.12
C ALA A 242 -20.40 3.28 -12.43
N ASN A 243 -19.32 3.61 -13.14
CA ASN A 243 -19.40 4.32 -14.43
C ASN A 243 -20.16 3.49 -15.46
N TRP A 244 -19.85 2.20 -15.57
CA TRP A 244 -20.56 1.31 -16.49
C TRP A 244 -22.06 1.20 -16.19
N LEU A 245 -22.44 1.14 -14.91
CA LEU A 245 -23.84 1.13 -14.50
C LEU A 245 -24.55 2.45 -14.88
N MET A 246 -23.88 3.59 -14.73
CA MET A 246 -24.42 4.90 -15.15
C MET A 246 -24.53 5.02 -16.68
N GLU A 247 -23.45 4.72 -17.41
CA GLU A 247 -23.38 4.80 -18.87
C GLU A 247 -24.41 3.90 -19.55
N THR A 248 -24.78 2.80 -18.90
CA THR A 248 -25.79 1.86 -19.41
C THR A 248 -27.19 2.10 -18.84
N GLY A 249 -27.42 3.21 -18.12
CA GLY A 249 -28.73 3.60 -17.61
C GLY A 249 -29.30 2.72 -16.50
N ARG A 250 -28.45 1.93 -15.82
CA ARG A 250 -28.86 1.02 -14.74
C ARG A 250 -28.98 1.69 -13.38
N ILE A 251 -28.21 2.76 -13.17
CA ILE A 251 -28.26 3.62 -11.98
C ILE A 251 -28.14 5.09 -12.39
N SER A 252 -28.66 5.99 -11.57
CA SER A 252 -28.43 7.43 -11.67
C SER A 252 -27.10 7.85 -11.02
N ALA A 253 -26.65 9.08 -11.27
CA ALA A 253 -25.45 9.63 -10.62
C ALA A 253 -25.56 9.67 -9.08
N GLY A 254 -26.77 9.91 -8.54
CA GLY A 254 -27.02 9.89 -7.10
C GLY A 254 -26.93 8.48 -6.48
N GLU A 255 -27.00 7.43 -7.30
CA GLU A 255 -26.89 6.03 -6.88
C GLU A 255 -25.48 5.46 -7.07
N ALA A 256 -24.52 6.24 -7.57
CA ALA A 256 -23.13 5.81 -7.80
C ALA A 256 -22.30 5.70 -6.50
N SER A 257 -22.96 5.51 -5.36
CA SER A 257 -22.37 5.24 -4.04
C SER A 257 -22.31 3.74 -3.77
N MET A 258 -21.55 3.33 -2.74
CA MET A 258 -21.52 1.93 -2.31
C MET A 258 -22.91 1.40 -1.96
N GLN A 259 -23.69 2.22 -1.27
CA GLN A 259 -25.05 1.92 -0.84
C GLN A 259 -26.00 1.81 -2.04
N GLY A 260 -25.92 2.75 -2.99
CA GLY A 260 -26.76 2.74 -4.19
C GLY A 260 -26.47 1.54 -5.08
N ILE A 261 -25.18 1.20 -5.27
CA ILE A 261 -24.75 0.02 -6.04
C ILE A 261 -25.18 -1.28 -5.34
N ARG A 262 -25.07 -1.37 -4.01
CA ARG A 262 -25.58 -2.53 -3.26
C ARG A 262 -27.09 -2.69 -3.45
N ALA A 263 -27.85 -1.63 -3.23
CA ALA A 263 -29.29 -1.63 -3.47
C ALA A 263 -29.65 -1.98 -4.91
N TRP A 264 -28.77 -1.67 -5.89
CA TRP A 264 -28.93 -2.07 -7.28
C TRP A 264 -28.69 -3.58 -7.48
N MET A 265 -27.66 -4.14 -6.86
CA MET A 265 -27.39 -5.58 -6.93
C MET A 265 -28.53 -6.40 -6.31
N ASP A 266 -29.08 -5.93 -5.19
CA ASP A 266 -30.20 -6.59 -4.48
C ASP A 266 -31.45 -6.73 -5.37
N ARG A 267 -31.76 -5.69 -6.16
CA ARG A 267 -32.92 -5.67 -7.08
C ARG A 267 -32.64 -6.27 -8.46
N ALA A 268 -31.40 -6.23 -8.95
CA ALA A 268 -31.03 -6.69 -10.29
C ALA A 268 -30.90 -8.22 -10.40
N GLY A 269 -30.70 -8.90 -9.26
CA GLY A 269 -30.53 -10.35 -9.19
C GLY A 269 -29.14 -10.84 -9.61
N PRO A 270 -28.86 -12.15 -9.49
CA PRO A 270 -27.49 -12.69 -9.56
C PRO A 270 -26.81 -12.53 -10.92
N VAL A 271 -27.58 -12.65 -12.02
CA VAL A 271 -27.05 -12.62 -13.39
C VAL A 271 -26.53 -11.22 -13.74
N GLU A 272 -27.37 -10.19 -13.56
CA GLU A 272 -26.97 -8.80 -13.85
C GLU A 272 -25.91 -8.31 -12.85
N THR A 273 -26.00 -8.70 -11.58
CA THR A 273 -24.97 -8.40 -10.58
C THR A 273 -23.60 -8.94 -11.01
N ARG A 274 -23.53 -10.20 -11.42
CA ARG A 274 -22.29 -10.82 -11.91
C ARG A 274 -21.76 -10.11 -13.16
N LYS A 275 -22.64 -9.75 -14.09
CA LYS A 275 -22.29 -8.98 -15.29
C LYS A 275 -21.67 -7.62 -14.94
N ALA A 276 -22.26 -6.88 -14.01
CA ALA A 276 -21.75 -5.59 -13.55
C ALA A 276 -20.39 -5.73 -12.84
N MET A 277 -20.23 -6.73 -11.96
CA MET A 277 -18.95 -7.00 -11.29
C MET A 277 -17.87 -7.36 -12.32
N ASN A 278 -18.19 -8.20 -13.31
CA ASN A 278 -17.28 -8.64 -14.37
C ASN A 278 -16.79 -7.52 -15.30
N HIS A 279 -17.45 -6.36 -15.32
CA HIS A 279 -16.93 -5.18 -16.01
C HIS A 279 -15.59 -4.71 -15.41
N ASN A 280 -15.34 -4.97 -14.13
CA ASN A 280 -14.04 -4.77 -13.51
C ASN A 280 -13.19 -6.05 -13.64
N PRO A 281 -12.24 -6.16 -14.57
CA PRO A 281 -11.45 -7.38 -14.74
C PRO A 281 -10.47 -7.60 -13.59
N ARG A 282 -10.17 -6.56 -12.79
CA ARG A 282 -9.32 -6.66 -11.59
C ARG A 282 -9.99 -7.53 -10.53
N PHE A 283 -9.21 -8.44 -9.96
CA PHE A 283 -9.63 -9.36 -8.91
C PHE A 283 -8.57 -9.42 -7.80
N VAL A 284 -9.01 -9.40 -6.54
CA VAL A 284 -8.15 -9.41 -5.35
C VAL A 284 -8.43 -10.66 -4.53
N PHE A 285 -7.36 -11.29 -4.05
CA PHE A 285 -7.36 -12.49 -3.22
C PHE A 285 -6.94 -12.14 -1.80
N PHE A 286 -7.47 -12.91 -0.83
CA PHE A 286 -7.28 -12.64 0.59
C PHE A 286 -6.70 -13.83 1.34
N ARG A 287 -6.12 -13.52 2.51
CA ARG A 287 -5.84 -14.47 3.59
C ARG A 287 -6.78 -14.15 4.75
N ALA A 288 -7.33 -15.19 5.36
CA ALA A 288 -8.02 -15.05 6.65
C ALA A 288 -6.98 -14.99 7.76
N LEU A 289 -6.98 -13.91 8.53
CA LEU A 289 -6.16 -13.72 9.72
C LEU A 289 -7.06 -13.60 10.95
N PRO A 290 -6.55 -13.90 12.16
CA PRO A 290 -7.21 -13.47 13.39
C PRO A 290 -7.51 -11.97 13.36
N GLU A 291 -8.57 -11.52 14.03
CA GLU A 291 -8.92 -10.10 14.10
C GLU A 291 -7.79 -9.23 14.67
N GLY A 292 -7.05 -9.77 15.65
CA GLY A 292 -6.02 -9.01 16.37
C GLY A 292 -6.67 -8.09 17.41
N ASP A 293 -6.06 -6.93 17.65
CA ASP A 293 -6.64 -5.88 18.50
C ASP A 293 -7.82 -5.22 17.75
N PRO A 294 -9.06 -5.29 18.29
CA PRO A 294 -10.22 -4.69 17.65
C PRO A 294 -10.14 -3.16 17.48
N ALA A 295 -9.33 -2.47 18.29
CA ALA A 295 -9.14 -1.02 18.21
C ALA A 295 -8.21 -0.60 17.06
N LEU A 296 -7.43 -1.55 16.51
CA LEU A 296 -6.49 -1.30 15.43
C LEU A 296 -7.03 -1.80 14.09
N GLY A 297 -6.63 -1.10 13.04
CA GLY A 297 -6.91 -1.43 11.66
C GLY A 297 -6.05 -2.58 11.11
N PRO A 298 -6.15 -2.83 9.79
CA PRO A 298 -5.35 -3.82 9.09
C PRO A 298 -3.86 -3.42 9.12
N GLU A 299 -2.98 -4.35 8.75
CA GLU A 299 -1.58 -4.00 8.52
C GLU A 299 -1.46 -3.12 7.28
N GLY A 300 -0.90 -1.92 7.44
CA GLY A 300 -0.58 -1.03 6.32
C GLY A 300 0.65 -1.49 5.54
N ALA A 301 1.03 -0.75 4.50
CA ALA A 301 2.21 -1.03 3.68
C ALA A 301 3.54 -1.08 4.48
N GLN A 302 3.62 -0.44 5.66
CA GLN A 302 4.78 -0.56 6.55
C GLN A 302 4.83 -1.91 7.30
N GLY A 303 3.76 -2.71 7.24
CA GLY A 303 3.64 -3.99 7.97
C GLY A 303 3.38 -3.81 9.47
N VAL A 304 2.70 -2.72 9.84
CA VAL A 304 2.23 -2.46 11.21
C VAL A 304 0.72 -2.19 11.18
N PRO A 305 -0.04 -2.53 12.23
CA PRO A 305 -1.46 -2.22 12.30
C PRO A 305 -1.73 -0.71 12.27
N LEU A 306 -2.70 -0.31 11.45
CA LEU A 306 -3.13 1.07 11.32
C LEU A 306 -3.93 1.52 12.55
N THR A 307 -3.89 2.80 12.83
CA THR A 307 -4.47 3.42 14.03
C THR A 307 -5.46 4.49 13.58
N PRO A 308 -6.75 4.41 13.99
CA PRO A 308 -7.75 5.39 13.58
C PRO A 308 -7.30 6.83 13.87
N LEU A 309 -7.42 7.71 12.88
CA LEU A 309 -7.05 9.13 12.91
C LEU A 309 -5.61 9.38 13.39
N SER A 310 -4.72 8.40 13.16
CA SER A 310 -3.32 8.43 13.59
C SER A 310 -2.40 7.79 12.55
N SER A 311 -2.96 7.05 11.59
CA SER A 311 -2.24 6.53 10.42
C SER A 311 -2.76 7.16 9.14
N MET A 312 -1.89 7.32 8.15
CA MET A 312 -2.27 7.77 6.82
C MET A 312 -1.49 7.08 5.71
N ALA A 313 -2.11 7.02 4.53
CA ALA A 313 -1.46 6.59 3.31
C ALA A 313 -0.77 7.75 2.60
N VAL A 314 0.44 7.54 2.10
CA VAL A 314 1.24 8.55 1.38
C VAL A 314 1.78 8.01 0.06
N ASP A 315 2.31 8.91 -0.77
CA ASP A 315 3.05 8.54 -1.97
C ASP A 315 4.48 8.11 -1.63
N THR A 316 4.74 6.80 -1.64
CA THR A 316 6.03 6.22 -1.24
C THR A 316 7.17 6.44 -2.23
N SER A 317 6.90 7.02 -3.41
CA SER A 317 7.98 7.54 -4.27
C SER A 317 8.53 8.89 -3.81
N ILE A 318 7.86 9.55 -2.86
CA ILE A 318 8.23 10.88 -2.35
C ILE A 318 8.48 10.83 -0.85
N HIS A 319 7.59 10.18 -0.10
CA HIS A 319 7.61 10.14 1.35
C HIS A 319 8.07 8.78 1.89
N PRO A 320 8.92 8.75 2.92
CA PRO A 320 9.20 7.50 3.65
C PRO A 320 7.96 7.04 4.42
N LEU A 321 7.87 5.74 4.66
CA LEU A 321 6.92 5.20 5.64
C LEU A 321 7.52 5.30 7.05
N GLY A 322 6.63 5.38 8.05
CA GLY A 322 6.97 5.36 9.46
C GLY A 322 7.33 6.70 10.05
N VAL A 323 7.14 7.81 9.32
CA VAL A 323 7.47 9.14 9.82
C VAL A 323 6.24 9.89 10.34
N PRO A 324 6.38 10.69 11.41
CA PRO A 324 5.32 11.57 11.86
C PRO A 324 5.12 12.74 10.89
N MET A 325 3.86 13.05 10.64
CA MET A 325 3.42 14.10 9.74
C MET A 325 2.25 14.86 10.34
N TYR A 326 2.28 16.18 10.30
CA TYR A 326 1.17 17.03 10.72
C TYR A 326 0.38 17.46 9.49
N VAL A 327 -0.95 17.40 9.56
CA VAL A 327 -1.84 17.76 8.46
C VAL A 327 -2.81 18.82 8.94
N GLU A 328 -3.08 19.82 8.10
CA GLU A 328 -4.20 20.76 8.22
C GLU A 328 -5.09 20.61 6.98
N THR A 329 -6.38 20.35 7.15
CA THR A 329 -7.33 20.12 6.05
C THR A 329 -8.78 20.34 6.52
N GLU A 330 -9.74 20.19 5.62
CA GLU A 330 -11.16 20.00 5.99
C GLU A 330 -11.52 18.51 6.05
N ALA A 331 -12.19 18.12 7.12
CA ALA A 331 -12.78 16.82 7.36
C ALA A 331 -14.22 17.01 7.89
N PRO A 332 -15.23 17.17 7.01
CA PRO A 332 -16.62 17.39 7.42
C PRO A 332 -17.15 16.33 8.39
N GLY A 333 -16.80 15.06 8.17
CA GLY A 333 -17.13 13.95 9.08
C GLY A 333 -16.50 14.05 10.48
N LEU A 334 -15.58 14.99 10.71
CA LEU A 334 -14.98 15.30 12.02
C LEU A 334 -15.36 16.70 12.52
N GLY A 335 -16.34 17.37 11.89
CA GLY A 335 -16.82 18.69 12.31
C GLY A 335 -16.26 19.87 11.53
N GLY A 336 -15.61 19.66 10.38
CA GLY A 336 -15.15 20.73 9.49
C GLY A 336 -13.64 20.86 9.46
N LYS A 337 -13.08 22.03 9.83
CA LYS A 337 -11.62 22.23 9.85
C LYS A 337 -10.97 21.27 10.83
N TRP A 338 -9.90 20.63 10.40
CA TRP A 338 -9.20 19.61 11.18
C TRP A 338 -7.69 19.75 11.02
N ALA A 339 -6.96 19.61 12.12
CA ALA A 339 -5.52 19.50 12.13
C ALA A 339 -5.08 18.42 13.11
N GLY A 340 -4.05 17.64 12.77
CA GLY A 340 -3.62 16.54 13.62
C GLY A 340 -2.32 15.88 13.18
N LEU A 341 -1.70 15.19 14.14
CA LEU A 341 -0.51 14.37 13.93
C LEU A 341 -0.92 12.98 13.42
N LEU A 342 -0.27 12.53 12.37
CA LEU A 342 -0.50 11.26 11.70
C LEU A 342 0.84 10.60 11.39
N ILE A 343 0.86 9.28 11.27
CA ILE A 343 2.05 8.52 10.89
C ILE A 343 1.84 7.91 9.50
N SER A 344 2.83 8.08 8.63
CA SER A 344 2.84 7.53 7.27
C SER A 344 3.02 6.00 7.27
N GLN A 345 1.97 5.23 7.58
CA GLN A 345 2.07 3.77 7.77
C GLN A 345 1.54 2.97 6.57
N ASP A 346 0.99 3.64 5.57
CA ASP A 346 0.39 2.99 4.41
C ASP A 346 0.68 3.70 3.08
N THR A 347 0.28 3.08 1.98
CA THR A 347 0.31 3.68 0.64
C THR A 347 -0.86 3.23 -0.22
N GLY A 348 -1.13 3.94 -1.32
CA GLY A 348 -2.19 3.57 -2.24
C GLY A 348 -1.86 3.96 -3.68
N GLY A 349 -2.38 3.19 -4.64
CA GLY A 349 -2.16 3.44 -6.07
C GLY A 349 -2.66 4.81 -6.55
N ALA A 350 -3.72 5.32 -5.93
CA ALA A 350 -4.31 6.64 -6.21
C ALA A 350 -3.71 7.77 -5.34
N ILE A 351 -2.80 7.45 -4.43
CA ILE A 351 -2.16 8.41 -3.52
C ILE A 351 -0.83 8.81 -4.17
N LYS A 352 -0.87 9.92 -4.93
CA LYS A 352 0.24 10.43 -5.74
C LYS A 352 0.45 11.91 -5.51
N GLY A 353 1.70 12.32 -5.33
CA GLY A 353 2.10 13.72 -5.15
C GLY A 353 2.61 14.07 -3.75
N PRO A 354 3.30 15.21 -3.61
CA PRO A 354 4.03 15.57 -2.40
C PRO A 354 3.10 16.05 -1.27
N VAL A 355 1.98 16.70 -1.58
CA VAL A 355 0.97 17.14 -0.60
C VAL A 355 -0.33 16.34 -0.80
N ARG A 356 -0.20 15.01 -0.77
CA ARG A 356 -1.29 14.06 -0.96
C ARG A 356 -1.30 13.04 0.17
N GLY A 357 -2.42 12.90 0.87
CA GLY A 357 -2.59 11.89 1.92
C GLY A 357 -4.00 11.31 2.01
N ASP A 358 -4.11 10.06 2.44
CA ASP A 358 -5.40 9.41 2.76
C ASP A 358 -5.43 9.09 4.25
N LEU A 359 -6.36 9.66 5.00
CA LEU A 359 -6.45 9.49 6.45
C LEU A 359 -7.20 8.20 6.78
N TYR A 360 -6.68 7.39 7.69
CA TYR A 360 -7.37 6.18 8.14
C TYR A 360 -8.40 6.52 9.21
N PHE A 361 -9.70 6.38 8.94
CA PHE A 361 -10.77 6.71 9.89
C PHE A 361 -11.12 5.60 10.89
N GLY A 362 -10.53 4.41 10.72
CA GLY A 362 -10.81 3.25 11.55
C GLY A 362 -11.65 2.19 10.86
N THR A 363 -12.44 1.46 11.63
CA THR A 363 -13.17 0.27 11.16
C THR A 363 -14.68 0.47 11.23
N GLY A 364 -15.40 -0.09 10.26
CA GLY A 364 -16.86 -0.21 10.29
C GLY A 364 -17.61 0.95 9.61
N ARG A 365 -18.94 0.89 9.71
CA ARG A 365 -19.85 1.77 8.96
C ARG A 365 -19.63 3.25 9.25
N GLU A 366 -19.53 3.63 10.52
CA GLU A 366 -19.35 5.02 10.94
C GLU A 366 -18.01 5.60 10.47
N ALA A 367 -16.94 4.81 10.52
CA ALA A 367 -15.65 5.21 9.95
C ALA A 367 -15.77 5.46 8.43
N GLY A 368 -16.48 4.58 7.72
CA GLY A 368 -16.73 4.73 6.28
C GLY A 368 -17.57 5.94 5.91
N GLU A 369 -18.62 6.23 6.69
CA GLU A 369 -19.46 7.42 6.50
C GLU A 369 -18.67 8.70 6.68
N ARG A 370 -17.85 8.79 7.73
CA ARG A 370 -16.98 9.95 7.97
C ARG A 370 -15.89 10.09 6.90
N ALA A 371 -15.21 8.99 6.57
CA ALA A 371 -14.17 8.94 5.54
C ALA A 371 -14.69 9.39 4.16
N GLY A 372 -15.88 8.94 3.78
CA GLY A 372 -16.50 9.24 2.49
C GLY A 372 -16.83 10.73 2.28
N THR A 373 -16.88 11.53 3.35
CA THR A 373 -17.07 12.99 3.25
C THR A 373 -15.78 13.75 2.97
N MET A 374 -14.63 13.10 3.08
CA MET A 374 -13.34 13.78 3.07
C MET A 374 -12.77 13.88 1.65
N ASN A 375 -12.67 15.10 1.14
CA ASN A 375 -12.10 15.39 -0.16
C ASN A 375 -11.72 16.88 -0.27
N ALA A 376 -10.61 17.27 0.35
CA ALA A 376 -10.27 18.68 0.55
C ALA A 376 -8.79 18.98 0.24
N PRO A 377 -8.43 20.22 -0.15
CA PRO A 377 -7.04 20.66 -0.13
C PRO A 377 -6.54 20.79 1.32
N GLY A 378 -5.22 20.89 1.50
CA GLY A 378 -4.63 21.02 2.83
C GLY A 378 -3.14 21.27 2.82
N ARG A 379 -2.55 21.32 4.01
CA ARG A 379 -1.12 21.53 4.24
C ARG A 379 -0.52 20.33 4.96
N LEU A 380 0.76 20.08 4.68
CA LEU A 380 1.50 18.93 5.20
C LEU A 380 2.83 19.41 5.77
N TRP A 381 3.14 18.94 6.98
CA TRP A 381 4.47 19.05 7.57
C TRP A 381 4.99 17.66 7.87
N VAL A 382 6.27 17.42 7.57
CA VAL A 382 6.97 16.20 7.96
C VAL A 382 7.86 16.52 9.14
N PHE A 383 7.80 15.69 10.19
CA PHE A 383 8.65 15.86 11.36
C PHE A 383 9.93 15.05 11.12
N LEU A 384 11.05 15.76 11.00
CA LEU A 384 12.35 15.15 10.79
C LEU A 384 13.20 15.27 12.06
N PRO A 385 14.02 14.26 12.40
CA PRO A 385 15.02 14.40 13.46
C PRO A 385 15.84 15.66 13.22
N ARG A 386 16.10 16.43 14.27
CA ARG A 386 16.76 17.74 14.16
C ARG A 386 18.03 17.74 13.31
N LYS A 387 18.84 16.68 13.40
CA LYS A 387 20.07 16.51 12.59
C LYS A 387 19.77 16.44 11.09
N VAL A 388 18.77 15.64 10.71
CA VAL A 388 18.33 15.48 9.31
C VAL A 388 17.76 16.80 8.80
N ALA A 389 16.87 17.42 9.57
CA ALA A 389 16.22 18.67 9.20
C ALA A 389 17.24 19.80 8.97
N ARG A 390 18.23 19.94 9.86
CA ARG A 390 19.29 20.95 9.71
C ARG A 390 20.16 20.71 8.49
N ARG A 391 20.54 19.45 8.23
CA ARG A 391 21.29 19.11 7.01
C ARG A 391 20.54 19.52 5.75
N LEU A 392 19.23 19.22 5.66
CA LEU A 392 18.39 19.65 4.54
C LEU A 392 18.34 21.18 4.41
N MET A 393 18.28 21.90 5.53
CA MET A 393 18.30 23.37 5.53
C MET A 393 19.62 23.92 4.99
N ASP A 394 20.74 23.36 5.43
CA ASP A 394 22.08 23.79 5.02
C ASP A 394 22.34 23.50 3.53
N GLU A 395 21.90 22.34 3.03
CA GLU A 395 21.97 21.98 1.60
C GLU A 395 21.13 22.93 0.73
N ASN A 396 19.92 23.30 1.19
CA ASN A 396 19.06 24.26 0.51
C ASN A 396 19.63 25.69 0.53
N VAL A 397 20.45 26.04 1.51
CA VAL A 397 21.18 27.33 1.57
C VAL A 397 22.44 27.30 0.69
N ALA A 398 23.13 26.17 0.62
CA ALA A 398 24.35 25.99 -0.17
C ALA A 398 24.07 25.87 -1.68
N ASN A 399 22.86 25.50 -2.07
CA ASN A 399 22.46 25.38 -3.47
C ASN A 399 21.21 26.23 -3.80
N PRO A 400 21.33 27.58 -3.78
CA PRO A 400 20.20 28.50 -3.92
C PRO A 400 19.50 28.41 -5.28
N SER A 401 20.08 27.72 -6.28
CA SER A 401 19.50 27.46 -7.60
C SER A 401 18.20 26.63 -7.58
N LEU A 402 17.86 25.99 -6.45
CA LEU A 402 16.58 25.31 -6.21
C LEU A 402 15.49 26.24 -5.62
N LYS A 403 15.81 27.52 -5.42
CA LYS A 403 14.84 28.58 -5.14
C LYS A 403 15.09 29.73 -6.09
N LEU A 404 14.25 29.90 -7.11
CA LEU A 404 13.88 31.19 -7.69
C LEU A 404 12.84 30.97 -8.77
N THR A 405 11.56 31.09 -8.40
CA THR A 405 10.59 31.99 -9.05
C THR A 405 9.22 31.79 -8.42
N ALA A 406 8.78 32.77 -7.63
CA ALA A 406 7.46 33.37 -7.79
C ALA A 406 7.48 34.74 -7.09
N PRO A 407 6.96 35.80 -7.73
CA PRO A 407 6.71 37.08 -7.04
C PRO A 407 5.64 36.94 -5.94
#